data_AF-W0FQ51-F1
#
_entry.id   AF-W0FQ51-F1
#
_cell.length_a   1.000
_cell.length_b   1.000
_cell.length_c   1.000
_cell.angle_alpha   90.00
_cell.angle_beta   90.00
_cell.angle_gamma   90.00
#
_symmetry.space_group_name_H-M   'P 1'
#
loop_
_entity.id
_entity.type
_entity.pdbx_description
1 polymer ?
#
loop_
_entity_poly.entity_id
_entity_poly.type
_entity_poly.pdbx_seq_one_letter_code
_entity_poly.pdbx_strand_id
1 'polypeptide(L)' 'MRGKLQDFMKIIRDDPAVDNVTGFTGGSRVNSGMMFITLKPRDERSETAQQIIDRLRVKLAKEPGANLFLMAVQDI' A
#
# COMPACT_ATOMS: atom_id res chain seq x y z
N MET A 1 15.72 -2.63 -3.13
CA MET A 1 14.26 -2.64 -2.87
C MET A 1 13.83 -2.86 -1.42
N ARG A 2 14.54 -3.64 -0.60
CA ARG A 2 14.13 -3.92 0.79
C ARG A 2 13.84 -2.67 1.65
N GLY A 3 14.73 -1.67 1.63
CA GLY A 3 14.53 -0.41 2.38
C GLY A 3 13.28 0.34 1.91
N LYS A 4 13.15 0.58 0.61
CA LYS A 4 11.97 1.24 0.02
C LYS A 4 10.66 0.52 0.30
N LEU A 5 10.66 -0.81 0.29
CA LEU A 5 9.47 -1.58 0.68
C LEU A 5 9.07 -1.29 2.13
N GLN A 6 10.04 -1.22 3.05
CA GLN A 6 9.78 -0.91 4.45
C GLN A 6 9.24 0.52 4.62
N ASP A 7 9.79 1.49 3.88
CA ASP A 7 9.33 2.87 3.89
C ASP A 7 7.87 2.97 3.42
N PHE A 8 7.54 2.32 2.30
CA PHE A 8 6.16 2.26 1.81
C PHE A 8 5.21 1.57 2.79
N MET A 9 5.62 0.44 3.37
CA MET A 9 4.81 -0.26 4.37
C MET A 9 4.51 0.62 5.57
N LYS A 10 5.48 1.44 6.02
CA LYS A 10 5.27 2.39 7.11
C LYS A 10 4.22 3.45 6.75
N ILE A 11 4.37 4.09 5.57
CA ILE A 11 3.41 5.09 5.09
C ILE A 11 1.98 4.53 4.99
N ILE A 12 1.86 3.27 4.54
CA ILE A 12 0.57 2.58 4.41
C ILE A 12 -0.01 2.23 5.78
N ARG A 13 0.81 1.74 6.74
CA ARG A 13 0.35 1.43 8.11
C ARG A 13 -0.12 2.65 8.88
N ASP A 14 0.49 3.80 8.62
CA ASP A 14 0.12 5.06 9.28
C ASP A 14 -1.24 5.60 8.78
N ASP A 15 -1.87 4.95 7.79
CA ASP A 15 -3.17 5.33 7.28
C ASP A 15 -4.32 4.75 8.14
N PRO A 16 -5.24 5.57 8.65
CA PRO A 16 -6.23 5.13 9.65
C PRO A 16 -7.25 4.12 9.10
N ALA A 17 -7.43 4.02 7.79
CA ALA A 17 -8.35 3.07 7.15
C ALA A 17 -7.69 1.73 6.81
N VAL A 18 -6.37 1.60 7.04
CA VAL A 18 -5.64 0.35 6.85
C VAL A 18 -5.70 -0.46 8.14
N ASP A 19 -6.02 -1.74 8.00
CA ASP A 19 -6.00 -2.72 9.08
C ASP A 19 -4.64 -3.43 9.12
N ASN A 20 -4.19 -3.91 7.96
CA ASN A 20 -2.91 -4.60 7.85
C ASN A 20 -2.23 -4.33 6.50
N VAL A 21 -0.89 -4.43 6.47
CA VAL A 21 -0.11 -4.47 5.24
C VAL A 21 1.02 -5.48 5.35
N THR A 22 1.14 -6.31 4.32
CA THR A 22 2.18 -7.31 4.15
C THR A 22 2.91 -7.05 2.83
N GLY A 23 4.25 -7.08 2.85
CA GLY A 23 5.08 -6.83 1.68
C GLY A 23 6.07 -7.94 1.42
N PHE A 24 6.27 -8.27 0.14
CA PHE A 24 7.20 -9.27 -0.35
C PHE A 24 8.17 -8.62 -1.34
N THR A 25 9.47 -8.82 -1.16
CA THR A 25 10.52 -8.39 -2.11
C THR A 25 11.68 -9.38 -2.05
N GLY A 26 12.32 -9.63 -3.19
CA GLY A 26 13.38 -10.64 -3.33
C GLY A 26 13.11 -11.64 -4.46
N GLY A 27 13.92 -12.70 -4.55
CA GLY A 27 13.88 -13.70 -5.63
C GLY A 27 14.58 -13.24 -6.91
N SER A 28 14.24 -13.85 -8.06
CA SER A 28 14.86 -13.54 -9.38
C SER A 28 14.63 -12.09 -9.84
N ARG A 29 13.73 -11.34 -9.19
CA ARG A 29 13.46 -9.92 -9.47
C ARG A 29 13.87 -9.04 -8.28
N VAL A 30 15.18 -8.85 -8.12
CA VAL A 30 15.82 -8.10 -7.02
C VAL A 30 15.36 -6.64 -6.88
N ASN A 31 14.78 -6.07 -7.94
CA ASN A 31 14.31 -4.68 -7.99
C ASN A 31 12.79 -4.53 -8.03
N SER A 32 12.04 -5.55 -7.61
CA SER A 32 10.58 -5.47 -7.50
C SER A 32 10.07 -5.96 -6.14
N GLY A 33 8.83 -5.60 -5.83
CA GLY A 33 8.11 -6.11 -4.67
C GLY A 33 6.61 -6.03 -4.89
N MET A 34 5.88 -6.79 -4.07
CA MET A 34 4.42 -6.81 -4.06
C MET A 34 3.96 -6.54 -2.64
N MET A 35 2.86 -5.79 -2.49
CA MET A 35 2.24 -5.53 -1.20
C MET A 35 0.76 -5.85 -1.25
N PHE A 36 0.27 -6.41 -0.15
CA PHE A 36 -1.13 -6.67 0.10
C PHE A 36 -1.58 -5.79 1.26
N ILE A 37 -2.64 -5.03 1.03
CA ILE A 37 -3.19 -4.06 1.96
C ILE A 37 -4.60 -4.51 2.31
N THR A 38 -4.83 -4.82 3.57
CA THR A 38 -6.17 -5.07 4.12
C THR A 38 -6.70 -3.76 4.67
N LEU A 39 -7.85 -3.34 4.18
CA LEU A 39 -8.56 -2.18 4.71
C LEU A 39 -9.45 -2.64 5.87
N LYS A 40 -9.67 -1.74 6.82
CA LYS A 40 -10.68 -1.94 7.86
C LYS A 40 -12.06 -2.18 7.25
N PRO A 41 -13.00 -2.85 7.95
CA PRO A 41 -14.35 -3.02 7.45
C PRO A 41 -15.09 -1.67 7.34
N ARG A 42 -16.18 -1.65 6.56
CA ARG A 42 -16.87 -0.40 6.13
C ARG A 42 -17.57 0.35 7.27
N ASP A 43 -17.82 -0.32 8.37
CA ASP A 43 -18.31 0.24 9.63
C ASP A 43 -17.21 1.01 10.39
N GLU A 44 -15.94 0.66 10.18
CA GLU A 44 -14.78 1.29 10.82
C GLU A 44 -14.08 2.33 9.94
N ARG A 45 -14.51 2.51 8.68
CA ARG A 45 -13.99 3.53 7.77
C ARG A 45 -15.10 4.15 6.91
N SER A 46 -15.07 5.47 6.77
CA SER A 46 -16.06 6.20 5.96
C SER A 46 -15.71 6.19 4.47
N GLU A 47 -14.43 6.06 4.14
CA GLU A 47 -13.92 6.16 2.79
C GLU A 47 -14.05 4.84 2.01
N THR A 48 -14.20 4.96 0.70
CA THR A 48 -14.12 3.84 -0.25
C THR A 48 -12.67 3.39 -0.47
N ALA A 49 -12.49 2.16 -0.96
CA ALA A 49 -11.17 1.67 -1.33
C ALA A 49 -10.49 2.59 -2.36
N GLN A 50 -11.24 3.11 -3.33
CA GLN A 50 -10.72 4.05 -4.33
C GLN A 50 -10.22 5.35 -3.70
N GLN A 51 -11.00 5.97 -2.81
CA GLN A 51 -10.60 7.18 -2.10
C GLN A 51 -9.32 6.97 -1.26
N ILE A 52 -9.19 5.79 -0.65
CA ILE A 52 -8.00 5.43 0.12
C ILE A 52 -6.78 5.26 -0.81
N ILE A 53 -6.97 4.60 -1.95
CA ILE A 53 -5.92 4.46 -2.98
C ILE A 53 -5.47 5.83 -3.48
N ASP A 54 -6.40 6.73 -3.78
CA ASP A 54 -6.08 8.05 -4.31
C ASP A 54 -5.24 8.88 -3.31
N ARG A 55 -5.59 8.86 -2.01
CA ARG A 55 -4.76 9.55 -1.00
C ARG A 55 -3.40 8.88 -0.79
N LEU A 56 -3.34 7.55 -0.80
CA LEU A 56 -2.09 6.82 -0.64
C LEU A 56 -1.16 7.10 -1.82
N ARG A 57 -1.70 7.17 -3.04
CA ARG A 57 -0.93 7.53 -4.24
C ARG A 57 -0.22 8.88 -4.08
N VAL A 58 -0.91 9.90 -3.54
CA VAL A 58 -0.31 11.22 -3.27
C VAL A 58 0.80 11.14 -2.21
N LYS A 59 0.60 10.37 -1.13
CA LYS A 59 1.62 10.19 -0.08
C LYS A 59 2.86 9.47 -0.61
N LEU A 60 2.66 8.38 -1.35
CA LEU A 60 3.71 7.48 -1.83
C LEU A 60 4.47 8.03 -3.04
N ALA A 61 3.87 8.93 -3.82
CA ALA A 61 4.55 9.63 -4.92
C ALA A 61 5.74 10.49 -4.46
N LYS A 62 5.84 10.76 -3.15
CA LYS A 62 6.95 11.51 -2.56
C LYS A 62 8.18 10.65 -2.25
N GLU A 63 8.08 9.33 -2.39
CA GLU A 63 9.17 8.41 -2.06
C GLU A 63 10.12 8.25 -3.28
N PRO A 64 11.35 8.79 -3.23
CA PRO A 64 12.24 8.73 -4.39
C PRO A 64 12.78 7.32 -4.62
N GLY A 65 12.94 6.93 -5.89
CA GLY A 65 13.65 5.71 -6.28
C GLY A 65 12.81 4.43 -6.33
N ALA A 66 11.48 4.51 -6.15
CA ALA A 66 10.56 3.41 -6.44
C ALA A 66 9.15 3.95 -6.72
N ASN A 67 8.39 3.25 -7.57
CA ASN A 67 6.99 3.57 -7.84
C ASN A 67 6.10 2.43 -7.32
N LEU A 68 5.06 2.77 -6.57
CA LEU A 68 4.04 1.81 -6.16
C LEU A 68 2.77 2.00 -6.96
N PHE A 69 2.29 0.91 -7.55
CA PHE A 69 0.97 0.86 -8.19
C PHE A 69 -0.01 0.16 -7.24
N LEU A 70 -1.11 0.84 -6.96
CA LEU A 70 -2.18 0.35 -6.10
C LEU A 70 -3.41 0.06 -6.95
N MET A 71 -3.99 -1.13 -6.75
CA MET A 71 -5.25 -1.53 -7.37
C MET A 71 -6.14 -2.12 -6.28
N ALA A 72 -7.41 -1.71 -6.26
CA ALA A 72 -8.40 -2.34 -5.39
C ALA A 72 -8.74 -3.72 -5.98
N VAL A 73 -8.49 -4.78 -5.21
CA VAL A 73 -9.07 -6.08 -5.48
C VAL A 73 -10.43 -6.06 -4.80
N GLN A 74 -11.47 -5.73 -5.56
CA GLN A 74 -12.84 -5.78 -5.08
C GLN A 74 -13.29 -7.24 -5.18
N ASP A 75 -13.64 -7.88 -4.05
CA ASP A 75 -14.42 -9.12 -4.10
C ASP A 75 -15.77 -8.80 -4.78
N ILE A 76 -16.16 -9.67 -5.71
CA ILE A 76 -17.42 -9.66 -6.45
C ILE A 76 -18.56 -10.04 -5.51
#